data_AF-A0A7K3NG64-F1
#
_entry.id   AF-A0A7K3NG64-F1
#
_cell.length_a   1.000
_cell.length_b   1.000
_cell.length_c   1.000
_cell.angle_alpha   90.00
_cell.angle_beta   90.00
_cell.angle_gamma   90.00
#
_symmetry.space_group_name_H-M   'P 1'
#
loop_
_entity.id
_entity.type
_entity.pdbx_description
1 polymer ?
#
loop_
_entity_poly.entity_id
_entity_poly.type
_entity_poly.pdbx_seq_one_letter_code
_entity_poly.pdbx_strand_id
1 'polypeptide(L)'
;MRRRPRRRPPYLPPGNSERLYLSLPGANVGLLRFLLEGYGHMACMTVVDRYAAVVRLFFAPTAREEVLEFVAAAACEIPGLAVRLAPRDQSGPGGTVQDACLSPP
;
A
#
# COMPACT_ATOMS: atom_id res chain seq x y z
N MET A 1 -4.54 20.99 35.79
CA MET A 1 -4.25 21.06 34.34
C MET A 1 -5.51 20.76 33.54
N ARG A 2 -6.06 21.72 32.80
CA ARG A 2 -7.23 21.51 31.91
C ARG A 2 -6.74 20.92 30.58
N ARG A 3 -7.10 19.67 30.26
CA ARG A 3 -6.77 19.07 28.95
C ARG A 3 -7.62 19.75 27.88
N ARG A 4 -6.98 20.34 26.86
CA ARG A 4 -7.68 20.85 25.68
C ARG A 4 -8.34 19.69 24.93
N PRO A 5 -9.61 19.82 24.51
CA PRO A 5 -10.25 18.83 23.66
C PRO A 5 -9.45 18.71 22.35
N ARG A 6 -9.15 17.49 21.92
CA ARG A 6 -8.57 17.26 20.59
C ARG A 6 -9.60 17.68 19.54
N ARG A 7 -9.19 18.52 18.59
CA ARG A 7 -10.06 19.04 17.52
C ARG A 7 -10.52 17.98 16.50
N ARG A 8 -9.89 16.80 16.49
CA ARG A 8 -10.22 15.70 15.58
C ARG A 8 -10.22 14.38 16.35
N PRO A 9 -11.13 13.45 16.00
CA PRO A 9 -11.04 12.09 16.48
C PRO A 9 -9.68 11.48 16.08
N PRO A 10 -9.16 10.52 16.85
CA PRO A 10 -7.95 9.78 16.47
C PRO A 10 -8.14 9.15 15.09
N TYR A 11 -7.09 9.15 14.27
CA TYR A 11 -7.10 8.37 13.03
C TYR A 11 -7.31 6.89 13.40
N LEU A 12 -8.34 6.27 12.81
CA LEU A 12 -8.55 4.83 12.87
C LEU A 12 -7.78 4.22 11.70
N PRO A 13 -6.69 3.49 11.94
CA PRO A 13 -5.98 2.83 10.86
C PRO A 13 -6.89 1.78 10.22
N PRO A 14 -6.82 1.58 8.90
CA PRO A 14 -7.55 0.52 8.24
C PRO A 14 -7.14 -0.84 8.84
N GLY A 15 -8.12 -1.72 9.07
CA GLY A 15 -7.90 -3.04 9.69
C GLY A 15 -7.12 -4.01 8.80
N ASN A 16 -6.95 -3.67 7.53
CA ASN A 16 -6.14 -4.40 6.57
C ASN A 16 -5.28 -3.45 5.74
N SER A 17 -4.30 -4.02 5.09
CA SER A 17 -3.44 -3.31 4.15
C SER A 17 -3.31 -4.12 2.89
N GLU A 18 -3.21 -3.41 1.79
CA GLU A 18 -3.06 -4.02 0.49
C GLU A 18 -1.62 -4.22 0.13
N ARG A 19 -1.43 -5.13 -0.81
CA ARG A 19 -0.13 -5.54 -1.31
C ARG A 19 -0.17 -5.50 -2.82
N LEU A 20 0.94 -5.18 -3.44
CA LEU A 20 1.11 -5.30 -4.88
C LEU A 20 2.52 -5.79 -5.16
N TYR A 21 2.65 -6.82 -5.99
CA TYR A 21 3.93 -7.42 -6.34
C TYR A 21 4.32 -7.01 -7.75
N LEU A 22 5.51 -6.47 -7.87
CA LEU A 22 6.10 -5.96 -9.09
C LEU A 22 7.35 -6.76 -9.41
N SER A 23 7.56 -7.10 -10.68
CA SER A 23 8.89 -7.49 -11.17
C SER A 23 9.48 -6.36 -11.98
N LEU A 24 10.79 -6.17 -11.91
CA LEU A 24 11.51 -5.18 -12.68
C LEU A 24 12.97 -5.62 -12.85
N PRO A 25 13.75 -5.01 -13.76
CA PRO A 25 15.18 -5.25 -13.79
C PRO A 25 15.84 -4.88 -12.46
N GLY A 26 16.71 -5.74 -11.94
CA GLY A 26 17.33 -5.54 -10.62
C GLY A 26 18.08 -4.21 -10.47
N ALA A 27 18.69 -3.72 -11.55
CA ALA A 27 19.37 -2.42 -11.59
C ALA A 27 18.42 -1.23 -11.30
N ASN A 28 17.12 -1.40 -11.53
CA ASN A 28 16.12 -0.33 -11.42
C ASN A 28 15.36 -0.35 -10.08
N VAL A 29 15.70 -1.25 -9.15
CA VAL A 29 15.07 -1.29 -7.81
C VAL A 29 15.30 0.02 -7.05
N GLY A 30 16.50 0.59 -7.15
CA GLY A 30 16.80 1.90 -6.55
C GLY A 30 15.99 3.04 -7.20
N LEU A 31 15.84 3.01 -8.52
CA LEU A 31 15.04 3.99 -9.25
C LEU A 31 13.55 3.93 -8.86
N LEU A 32 12.98 2.73 -8.77
CA LEU A 32 11.60 2.56 -8.31
C LEU A 32 11.39 3.13 -6.90
N ARG A 33 12.35 2.90 -5.98
CA ARG A 33 12.32 3.49 -4.64
C ARG A 33 12.37 5.02 -4.72
N PHE A 34 13.32 5.57 -5.47
CA PHE A 34 13.46 7.03 -5.63
C PHE A 34 12.16 7.68 -6.13
N LEU A 35 11.52 7.11 -7.16
CA LEU A 35 10.25 7.62 -7.68
C LEU A 35 9.13 7.55 -6.64
N LEU A 36 9.04 6.46 -5.88
CA LEU A 36 8.03 6.29 -4.83
C LEU A 36 8.18 7.34 -3.71
N GLU A 37 9.42 7.68 -3.35
CA GLU A 37 9.72 8.73 -2.37
C GLU A 37 9.33 10.12 -2.92
N GLY A 38 9.61 10.38 -4.20
CA GLY A 38 9.19 11.61 -4.89
C GLY A 38 7.68 11.79 -5.02
N TYR A 39 6.93 10.69 -5.11
CA TYR A 39 5.46 10.68 -5.11
C TYR A 39 4.85 10.84 -3.70
N GLY A 40 5.65 11.01 -2.65
CA GLY A 40 5.14 11.29 -1.30
C GLY A 40 4.90 10.05 -0.44
N HIS A 41 5.66 8.97 -0.66
CA HIS A 41 5.67 7.77 0.20
C HIS A 41 4.29 7.10 0.40
N MET A 42 3.48 7.04 -0.66
CA MET A 42 2.13 6.44 -0.63
C MET A 42 2.12 4.93 -0.29
N ALA A 43 3.26 4.25 -0.46
CA ALA A 43 3.43 2.84 -0.15
C ALA A 43 4.78 2.57 0.53
N CYS A 44 4.82 1.53 1.36
CA CYS A 44 6.07 0.94 1.84
C CYS A 44 6.58 -0.09 0.84
N MET A 45 7.85 0.03 0.44
CA MET A 45 8.49 -0.86 -0.53
C MET A 45 9.42 -1.86 0.16
N THR A 46 9.30 -3.14 -0.20
CA THR A 46 10.19 -4.23 0.27
C THR A 46 10.59 -5.11 -0.89
N VAL A 47 11.88 -5.46 -1.00
CA VAL A 47 12.34 -6.48 -1.97
C VAL A 47 12.03 -7.85 -1.38
N VAL A 48 11.23 -8.66 -2.07
CA VAL A 48 10.86 -10.02 -1.61
C VAL A 48 11.70 -11.10 -2.26
N ASP A 49 12.24 -10.84 -3.45
CA ASP A 49 13.21 -11.70 -4.12
C ASP A 49 14.24 -10.83 -4.84
N ARG A 50 15.50 -10.93 -4.45
CA ARG A 50 16.60 -10.15 -5.04
C ARG A 50 17.06 -10.69 -6.38
N TYR A 51 16.89 -11.99 -6.64
CA TYR A 51 17.36 -12.65 -7.86
C TYR A 51 16.33 -12.50 -8.97
N ALA A 52 15.05 -12.68 -8.63
CA ALA A 52 13.94 -12.40 -9.54
C ALA A 52 13.58 -10.90 -9.59
N ALA A 53 14.26 -10.07 -8.80
CA ALA A 53 14.02 -8.63 -8.66
C ALA A 53 12.52 -8.31 -8.48
N VAL A 54 11.91 -9.02 -7.53
CA VAL A 54 10.50 -8.84 -7.16
C VAL A 54 10.41 -7.93 -5.95
N VAL A 55 9.57 -6.92 -6.08
CA VAL A 55 9.29 -5.91 -5.07
C VAL A 55 7.83 -6.03 -4.65
N ARG A 56 7.59 -5.94 -3.34
CA ARG A 56 6.27 -5.82 -2.74
C ARG A 56 6.07 -4.39 -2.26
N LEU A 57 5.00 -3.76 -2.76
CA LEU A 57 4.43 -2.53 -2.21
C LEU A 57 3.36 -2.88 -1.17
N PHE A 58 3.32 -2.13 -0.08
CA PHE A 58 2.33 -2.25 1.00
C PHE A 58 1.70 -0.88 1.25
N PHE A 59 0.38 -0.78 1.18
CA PHE A 59 -0.32 0.51 1.22
C PHE A 59 -1.71 0.39 1.86
N ALA A 60 -2.25 1.53 2.28
CA ALA A 60 -3.62 1.61 2.78
C ALA A 60 -4.61 1.31 1.64
N PRO A 61 -5.71 0.56 1.85
CA PRO A 61 -6.68 0.25 0.80
C PRO A 61 -7.25 1.46 0.07
N THR A 62 -7.34 2.60 0.76
CA THR A 62 -7.80 3.89 0.23
C THR A 62 -6.83 4.51 -0.76
N ALA A 63 -5.54 4.18 -0.69
CA ALA A 63 -4.50 4.69 -1.59
C ALA A 63 -4.33 3.83 -2.86
N ARG A 64 -5.21 2.85 -3.10
CA ARG A 64 -5.05 1.90 -4.21
C ARG A 64 -4.95 2.59 -5.56
N GLU A 65 -5.85 3.52 -5.85
CA GLU A 65 -5.88 4.21 -7.14
C GLU A 65 -4.58 4.99 -7.36
N GLU A 66 -4.17 5.79 -6.37
CA GLU A 66 -2.90 6.53 -6.39
C GLU A 66 -1.69 5.61 -6.59
N VAL A 67 -1.66 4.45 -5.93
CA VAL A 67 -0.57 3.46 -6.10
C VAL A 67 -0.57 2.84 -7.50
N LEU A 68 -1.75 2.55 -8.07
CA LEU A 68 -1.85 2.01 -9.42
C LEU A 68 -1.44 3.05 -10.47
N GLU A 69 -1.82 4.31 -10.29
CA GLU A 69 -1.37 5.42 -11.13
C GLU A 69 0.14 5.62 -11.05
N PHE A 70 0.71 5.57 -9.84
CA PHE A 70 2.15 5.58 -9.64
C PHE A 70 2.85 4.44 -10.40
N VAL A 71 2.34 3.21 -10.30
CA VAL A 71 2.93 2.05 -10.99
C VAL A 71 2.85 2.21 -12.51
N ALA A 72 1.73 2.73 -13.03
CA ALA A 72 1.57 3.00 -14.45
C ALA A 72 2.58 4.07 -14.94
N ALA A 73 2.74 5.16 -14.18
CA ALA A 73 3.73 6.19 -14.49
C ALA A 73 5.17 5.65 -14.40
N ALA A 74 5.49 4.88 -13.36
CA ALA A 74 6.79 4.27 -13.18
C ALA A 74 7.13 3.27 -14.29
N ALA A 75 6.14 2.61 -14.89
CA ALA A 75 6.35 1.69 -16.01
C ALA A 75 6.80 2.40 -17.30
N CYS A 76 6.48 3.69 -17.45
CA CYS A 76 6.99 4.51 -18.55
C CYS A 76 8.50 4.80 -18.38
N GLU A 77 8.96 4.96 -17.14
CA GLU A 77 10.36 5.29 -16.81
C GLU A 77 11.25 4.04 -16.66
N ILE A 78 10.66 2.90 -16.30
CA ILE A 78 11.38 1.66 -16.00
C ILE A 78 10.98 0.57 -17.00
N PRO A 79 11.73 0.40 -18.11
CA PRO A 79 11.52 -0.70 -19.04
C PRO A 79 11.56 -2.05 -18.31
N GLY A 80 10.52 -2.87 -18.51
CA GLY A 80 10.40 -4.19 -17.90
C GLY A 80 9.77 -4.20 -16.49
N LEU A 81 9.33 -3.06 -15.95
CA LEU A 81 8.45 -3.04 -14.79
C LEU A 81 7.10 -3.68 -15.15
N ALA A 82 6.67 -4.66 -14.38
CA ALA A 82 5.41 -5.35 -14.59
C ALA A 82 4.75 -5.75 -13.26
N VAL A 83 3.42 -5.61 -13.18
CA VAL A 83 2.63 -6.16 -12.09
C VAL A 83 2.57 -7.67 -12.24
N ARG A 84 2.94 -8.39 -11.19
CA ARG A 84 2.89 -9.87 -11.14
C ARG A 84 1.71 -10.40 -10.36
N LEU A 85 1.38 -9.73 -9.26
CA LEU A 85 0.27 -10.12 -8.42
C LEU A 85 -0.33 -8.90 -7.74
N ALA A 86 -1.63 -8.71 -7.93
CA ALA A 86 -2.43 -7.75 -7.22
C ALA A 86 -3.52 -8.53 -6.46
N PRO A 87 -3.27 -8.96 -5.22
CA PRO A 87 -4.27 -9.66 -4.43
C PRO A 87 -5.41 -8.70 -4.11
N ARG A 88 -6.45 -8.71 -4.96
CA ARG A 88 -7.82 -8.25 -4.65
C ARG A 88 -8.91 -9.18 -5.21
N ASP A 89 -8.55 -10.34 -5.77
CA ASP A 89 -9.51 -11.24 -6.44
C ASP A 89 -10.09 -12.35 -5.54
N GLN A 90 -10.03 -12.19 -4.20
CA GLN A 90 -10.69 -13.10 -3.26
C GLN A 90 -11.55 -12.33 -2.25
N SER A 91 -12.67 -11.78 -2.71
CA SER A 91 -13.81 -11.49 -1.84
C SER A 91 -15.01 -12.34 -2.28
N GLY A 92 -15.02 -13.60 -1.84
CA GLY A 92 -16.27 -14.22 -1.41
C GLY A 92 -16.79 -13.48 -0.17
N PRO A 93 -18.12 -13.49 0.10
CA PRO A 93 -18.71 -12.71 1.17
C PRO A 93 -18.40 -13.40 2.50
N GLY A 94 -17.57 -12.79 3.34
CA GLY A 94 -17.26 -13.38 4.65
C GLY A 94 -16.45 -12.43 5.52
N GLY A 95 -17.14 -11.66 6.35
CA GLY A 95 -16.48 -10.82 7.35
C GLY A 95 -17.35 -9.68 7.86
N THR A 96 -18.57 -9.97 8.29
CA THR A 96 -19.30 -9.08 9.19
C THR A 96 -18.49 -8.99 10.49
N VAL A 97 -17.66 -7.96 10.64
CA VAL A 97 -17.21 -7.52 11.95
C VAL A 97 -18.23 -6.47 12.40
N GLN A 98 -19.34 -6.97 12.97
CA GLN A 98 -20.20 -6.14 13.81
C GLN A 98 -19.35 -5.71 15.00
N ASP A 99 -19.09 -4.42 15.05
CA ASP A 99 -18.44 -3.73 16.16
C ASP A 99 -19.43 -3.67 17.34
N ALA A 100 -19.66 -4.83 17.96
CA ALA A 100 -20.46 -4.97 19.16
C ALA A 100 -19.55 -4.80 20.37
N CYS A 101 -19.13 -3.56 20.67
CA CYS A 101 -18.51 -3.22 21.95
C CYS A 101 -18.55 -1.71 22.20
N LEU A 102 -19.74 -1.14 22.40
CA LEU A 102 -19.90 0.12 23.15
C LEU A 102 -21.30 0.17 23.80
N SER A 103 -21.38 -0.34 25.01
CA SER A 103 -22.38 0.07 26.00
C SER A 103 -21.71 0.06 27.36
N PRO A 104 -21.46 1.21 28.01
CA PRO A 104 -21.11 1.23 29.42
C PRO A 104 -22.38 1.21 30.30
N PRO A 105 -22.25 0.80 31.57
CA PRO A 105 -23.35 0.59 32.50
C PRO A 105 -24.05 1.88 32.96
#